data_AF-A0A2V5QHT7-F1
#
_entry.id   AF-A0A2V5QHT7-F1
#
_cell.length_a   1.000
_cell.length_b   1.000
_cell.length_c   1.000
_cell.angle_alpha   90.00
_cell.angle_beta   90.00
_cell.angle_gamma   90.00
#
_symmetry.space_group_name_H-M   'P 1'
#
loop_
_entity.id
_entity.type
_entity.pdbx_description
1 polymer ?
#
loop_
_entity_poly.entity_id
_entity_poly.type
_entity_poly.pdbx_seq_one_letter_code
_entity_poly.pdbx_strand_id
1 'polypeptide(L)' 'MAFEGVIDLSDQVRHGVFAPLRDENFFRKGRIGDYGQIAWSDDLDICSDAAYLEITGKIPGRTKNG' A
#
# COMPACT_ATOMS: atom_id res chain seq x y z
N MET A 1 -6.86 1.68 21.13
CA MET A 1 -7.83 1.20 20.10
C MET A 1 -7.02 0.92 18.86
N ALA A 2 -7.09 -0.30 18.31
CA ALA A 2 -6.46 -0.62 17.03
C ALA A 2 -7.41 -0.22 15.88
N PHE A 3 -6.84 0.16 14.74
CA PHE A 3 -7.58 0.48 13.52
C PHE A 3 -7.18 -0.51 12.44
N GLU A 4 -8.15 -0.98 11.67
CA GLU A 4 -7.95 -1.94 10.58
C GLU A 4 -8.61 -1.40 9.32
N GLY A 5 -8.00 -1.69 8.16
CA GLY A 5 -8.56 -1.33 6.88
C GLY A 5 -7.86 -2.02 5.73
N VAL A 6 -8.47 -1.93 4.54
CA VAL A 6 -8.00 -2.59 3.33
C VAL A 6 -7.63 -1.53 2.30
N ILE A 7 -6.46 -1.67 1.70
CA ILE A 7 -5.99 -0.84 0.58
C ILE A 7 -5.98 -1.70 -0.67
N ASP A 8 -6.66 -1.24 -1.70
CA ASP A 8 -6.59 -1.87 -3.02
C ASP A 8 -5.45 -1.26 -3.84
N LEU A 9 -4.46 -2.09 -4.17
CA LEU A 9 -3.32 -1.71 -5.01
C LEU A 9 -3.53 -2.09 -6.48
N SER A 10 -4.67 -2.68 -6.86
CA SER A 10 -4.91 -3.26 -8.21
C SER A 10 -4.71 -2.26 -9.37
N ASP A 11 -4.98 -0.98 -9.13
CA ASP A 11 -4.75 0.09 -10.10
C ASP A 11 -3.26 0.48 -10.20
N GLN A 12 -2.58 0.51 -9.05
CA GLN A 12 -1.18 0.92 -8.92
C GLN A 12 -0.21 -0.16 -9.40
N VAL A 13 -0.54 -1.44 -9.23
CA VAL A 13 0.30 -2.53 -9.73
C VAL A 13 0.33 -2.59 -11.27
N ARG A 14 -0.51 -1.83 -11.97
CA ARG A 14 -0.49 -1.79 -13.44
C ARG A 14 0.66 -0.97 -14.00
N HIS A 15 1.19 -0.01 -13.24
CA HIS A 15 2.21 0.93 -13.70
C HIS A 15 3.17 1.34 -12.58
N GLY A 16 4.44 1.58 -12.90
CA GLY A 16 5.40 2.18 -11.95
C GLY A 16 5.95 1.21 -10.91
N VAL A 17 6.33 1.75 -9.76
CA VAL A 17 7.11 1.05 -8.71
C VAL A 17 6.40 -0.16 -8.11
N PHE A 18 5.07 -0.22 -8.18
CA PHE A 18 4.27 -1.33 -7.66
C PHE A 18 4.07 -2.49 -8.66
N ALA A 19 4.59 -2.38 -9.89
CA ALA A 19 4.47 -3.45 -10.89
C ALA A 19 4.92 -4.85 -10.40
N PRO A 20 5.98 -5.00 -9.56
CA PRO A 20 6.39 -6.30 -9.04
C PRO A 20 5.31 -6.99 -8.18
N LEU A 21 4.39 -6.23 -7.58
CA LEU A 21 3.31 -6.78 -6.75
C LEU A 21 2.24 -7.55 -7.55
N ARG A 22 2.29 -7.53 -8.89
CA ARG A 22 1.45 -8.40 -9.73
C ARG A 22 1.81 -9.87 -9.60
N ASP A 23 3.07 -10.17 -9.27
CA ASP A 23 3.48 -11.54 -8.96
C ASP A 23 3.00 -11.89 -7.54
N GLU A 24 2.12 -12.88 -7.45
CA GLU A 24 1.53 -13.29 -6.19
C GLU A 24 2.57 -13.80 -5.19
N ASN A 25 3.62 -14.49 -5.64
CA ASN A 25 4.70 -14.97 -4.78
C ASN A 25 5.51 -13.80 -4.23
N PHE A 26 5.69 -12.74 -5.02
CA PHE A 26 6.32 -11.52 -4.54
C PHE A 26 5.41 -10.77 -3.58
N PHE A 27 4.12 -10.60 -3.91
CA PHE A 27 3.13 -9.94 -3.06
C PHE A 27 3.03 -10.57 -1.67
N ARG A 28 3.10 -11.90 -1.59
CA ARG A 28 3.06 -12.65 -0.31
C ARG A 28 4.27 -12.40 0.61
N LYS A 29 5.35 -11.80 0.12
CA LYS A 29 6.56 -11.50 0.91
C LYS A 29 6.48 -10.21 1.73
N GLY A 30 5.38 -9.46 1.60
CA GLY A 30 5.17 -8.21 2.33
C GLY A 30 5.30 -8.41 3.84
N ARG A 31 6.06 -7.53 4.48
CA ARG A 31 6.32 -7.55 5.93
C ARG A 31 6.27 -6.14 6.50
N ILE A 32 6.14 -6.02 7.82
CA ILE A 32 6.33 -4.73 8.47
C ILE A 32 7.84 -4.49 8.61
N GLY A 33 8.32 -3.38 8.08
CA GLY A 33 9.71 -2.93 8.20
C GLY A 33 9.98 -2.24 9.54
N ASP A 34 11.24 -1.90 9.77
CA ASP A 34 11.72 -1.42 11.07
C ASP A 34 11.10 -0.09 11.52
N TYR A 35 10.52 0.69 10.60
CA TYR A 35 9.83 1.95 10.88
C TYR A 35 8.30 1.84 10.81
N GLY A 36 7.75 0.62 10.74
CA GLY A 36 6.30 0.38 10.69
C GLY A 36 5.68 0.49 9.29
N GLN A 37 6.49 0.66 8.25
CA GLN A 37 6.07 0.61 6.85
C GLN A 37 5.78 -0.82 6.39
N ILE A 38 4.91 -0.98 5.40
CA ILE A 38 4.71 -2.28 4.74
C ILE A 38 5.73 -2.39 3.62
N ALA A 39 6.72 -3.28 3.77
CA ALA A 39 7.85 -3.40 2.85
C ALA A 39 7.90 -4.77 2.17
N TRP A 40 8.25 -4.77 0.89
CA TRP A 40 8.57 -5.97 0.12
C TRP A 40 10.08 -6.08 -0.14
N SER A 41 10.74 -4.94 -0.35
CA SER A 41 12.19 -4.80 -0.53
C SER A 41 12.64 -3.42 -0.05
N ASP A 42 13.95 -3.15 -0.09
CA ASP A 42 14.51 -1.84 0.29
C ASP A 42 13.99 -0.71 -0.59
N ASP A 43 13.68 -1.01 -1.86
CA ASP A 43 13.17 -0.04 -2.84
C ASP A 43 11.64 -0.04 -2.99
N LEU A 44 10.92 -0.89 -2.25
CA LEU A 44 9.47 -1.02 -2.39
C LEU A 44 8.78 -1.21 -1.05
N ASP A 45 8.22 -0.09 -0.57
CA ASP A 45 7.48 0.00 0.67
C ASP A 45 6.28 0.96 0.57
N ILE A 46 5.41 0.85 1.57
CA ILE A 46 4.26 1.73 1.76
C ILE A 46 4.32 2.26 3.19
N CYS A 47 4.49 3.58 3.32
CA CYS A 47 4.43 4.27 4.61
C CYS A 47 3.06 4.08 5.28
N SER A 48 3.06 3.80 6.58
CA SER A 48 1.87 3.60 7.38
C SER A 48 0.91 4.82 7.38
N ASP A 49 1.46 6.04 7.37
CA ASP A 49 0.66 7.27 7.29
C ASP A 49 -0.07 7.38 5.96
N ALA A 50 0.62 7.10 4.84
CA ALA A 50 0.00 7.11 3.52
C ALA A 50 -1.10 6.05 3.41
N ALA A 51 -0.85 4.86 3.96
CA ALA A 51 -1.84 3.79 4.07
C ALA A 51 -3.08 4.23 4.87
N TYR A 52 -2.88 4.85 6.03
CA TYR A 52 -3.98 5.35 6.85
C TYR A 52 -4.81 6.44 6.14
N LEU A 53 -4.15 7.35 5.41
CA LEU A 53 -4.83 8.39 4.64
C LEU A 53 -5.68 7.80 3.51
N GLU A 54 -5.21 6.78 2.80
CA GLU A 54 -5.99 6.06 1.76
C GLU A 54 -7.19 5.34 2.37
N ILE A 55 -7.01 4.63 3.49
CA ILE A 55 -8.10 3.91 4.16
C ILE A 55 -9.16 4.89 4.67
N THR A 56 -8.74 6.02 5.24
CA THR A 56 -9.66 7.03 5.77
C THR A 56 -10.22 7.98 4.70
N GLY A 57 -9.81 7.84 3.43
CA GLY A 57 -10.24 8.71 2.34
C GLY A 57 -9.78 10.15 2.48
N LYS A 58 -8.74 10.41 3.28
CA LYS A 58 -8.21 11.75 3.58
C LYS A 58 -7.11 12.19 2.61
N ILE A 59 -6.88 11.44 1.53
CA ILE A 59 -5.89 11.82 0.53
C ILE A 59 -6.44 13.01 -0.27
N PRO A 60 -5.79 14.18 -0.24
CA PRO A 60 -6.22 15.32 -1.04
C PRO A 60 -6.01 14.99 -2.52
N GLY A 61 -7.09 14.71 -3.25
CA GLY A 61 -7.09 14.53 -4.71
C GLY A 61 -7.57 13.17 -5.23
N ARG A 62 -7.77 12.16 -4.37
CA ARG A 62 -8.36 10.87 -4.77
C ARG A 62 -9.80 10.79 -4.27
N THR A 63 -10.70 11.53 -4.92
CA THR A 63 -12.14 11.29 -4.76
C THR A 63 -12.44 9.89 -5.29
N LYS A 64 -12.78 8.95 -4.40
CA LYS A 64 -13.39 7.68 -4.81
C LYS A 64 -14.76 8.04 -5.40
N ASN A 65 -14.81 8.24 -6.72
CA ASN A 65 -16.07 8.32 -7.44
C ASN A 65 -16.73 6.95 -7.31
N GLY A 66 -17.91 6.93 -6.68
CA GLY A 66 -18.66 5.73 -6.30
C GLY A 66 -19.20 4.93 -7.47
#